data_AF-A0A292PX93-F1
#
_entry.id   AF-A0A292PX93-F1
#
_cell.length_a   1.000
_cell.length_b   1.000
_cell.length_c   1.000
_cell.angle_alpha   90.00
_cell.angle_beta   90.00
_cell.angle_gamma   90.00
#
_symmetry.space_group_name_H-M   'P 1'
#
loop_
_entity.id
_entity.type
_entity.pdbx_description
1 polymer ?
#
loop_
_entity_poly.entity_id
_entity_poly.type
_entity_poly.pdbx_seq_one_letter_code
_entity_poly.pdbx_strand_id
1 'polypeptide(L)' 'DLQNAIDHGQEALTATPQNHPARATRHNNLGYLLSSRFERTGDLGDLQKAIEHAEQALAATPRDHPL' A
#
# COMPACT_ATOMS: atom_id res chain seq x y z
N ASP A 1 14.42 6.51 6.06
CA ASP A 1 14.17 7.13 4.74
C ASP A 1 12.83 6.61 4.20
N LEU A 2 12.00 7.45 3.57
CA LEU A 2 10.70 7.02 3.01
C LEU A 2 10.86 6.11 1.79
N GLN A 3 11.87 6.32 0.94
CA GLN A 3 12.16 5.46 -0.21
C GLN A 3 12.47 4.04 0.25
N ASN A 4 13.39 3.86 1.20
CA ASN A 4 13.72 2.53 1.72
C ASN A 4 12.51 1.83 2.35
N ALA A 5 11.61 2.58 3.02
CA ALA A 5 10.38 2.01 3.59
C ALA A 5 9.41 1.53 2.51
N ILE A 6 9.29 2.28 1.40
CA ILE A 6 8.49 1.92 0.23
C ILE A 6 9.07 0.66 -0.44
N ASP A 7 10.39 0.60 -0.61
CA ASP A 7 11.06 -0.54 -1.25
C ASP A 7 10.83 -1.84 -0.45
N HIS A 8 11.07 -1.82 0.86
CA HIS A 8 10.79 -2.99 1.71
C HIS A 8 9.29 -3.32 1.80
N GLY A 9 8.41 -2.32 1.74
CA GLY A 9 6.97 -2.53 1.65
C GLY A 9 6.59 -3.30 0.38
N GLN A 10 7.22 -2.97 -0.75
CA GLN A 10 7.00 -3.61 -2.04
C GLN A 10 7.53 -5.05 -2.07
N GLU A 11 8.69 -5.29 -1.46
CA GLU A 11 9.25 -6.65 -1.27
C GLU A 11 8.29 -7.50 -0.42
N ALA A 12 7.83 -6.97 0.71
CA ALA A 12 6.90 -7.67 1.59
C ALA A 12 5.56 -7.98 0.89
N LEU A 13 5.04 -7.04 0.09
CA LEU A 13 3.84 -7.26 -0.70
C LEU A 13 4.04 -8.33 -1.79
N THR A 14 5.21 -8.35 -2.44
CA THR A 14 5.58 -9.34 -3.44
C THR A 14 5.68 -10.74 -2.83
N ALA A 15 6.23 -10.85 -1.63
CA ALA A 15 6.34 -12.12 -0.89
C ALA A 15 5.02 -12.61 -0.29
N THR A 16 3.98 -11.77 -0.20
CA THR A 16 2.68 -12.12 0.39
C THR A 16 1.77 -12.72 -0.68
N PRO A 17 1.25 -13.96 -0.53
CA PRO A 17 0.32 -14.55 -1.49
C PRO A 17 -0.94 -13.71 -1.72
N GLN A 18 -1.53 -13.80 -2.91
CA GLN A 18 -2.65 -12.93 -3.31
C GLN A 18 -3.89 -13.09 -2.41
N ASN A 19 -4.15 -14.30 -1.93
CA ASN A 19 -5.27 -14.65 -1.06
C ASN A 19 -4.95 -14.53 0.44
N HIS A 20 -3.77 -14.01 0.80
CA HIS A 20 -3.37 -13.91 2.19
C HIS A 20 -4.04 -12.68 2.86
N PRO A 21 -4.64 -12.81 4.05
CA PRO A 21 -5.40 -11.74 4.69
C PRO A 21 -4.56 -10.47 4.97
N ALA A 22 -3.28 -10.63 5.28
CA ALA A 22 -2.38 -9.50 5.51
C ALA A 22 -2.09 -8.66 4.24
N ARG A 23 -2.48 -9.12 3.04
CA ARG A 23 -2.21 -8.40 1.78
C ARG A 23 -2.91 -7.05 1.75
N ALA A 24 -4.13 -6.95 2.29
CA ALA A 24 -4.86 -5.69 2.44
C ALA A 24 -4.06 -4.67 3.27
N THR A 25 -3.53 -5.09 4.43
CA THR A 25 -2.71 -4.23 5.29
C THR A 25 -1.41 -3.80 4.62
N ARG A 26 -0.75 -4.68 3.85
CA ARG A 26 0.49 -4.33 3.12
C ARG A 26 0.23 -3.26 2.07
N HIS A 27 -0.85 -3.39 1.31
CA HIS A 27 -1.29 -2.36 0.37
C HIS A 27 -1.60 -1.03 1.07
N ASN A 28 -2.37 -1.05 2.17
CA ASN A 28 -2.68 0.16 2.94
C ASN A 28 -1.41 0.87 3.43
N ASN A 29 -0.42 0.13 3.94
CA ASN A 29 0.83 0.70 4.42
C ASN A 29 1.65 1.33 3.28
N LEU A 30 1.70 0.69 2.11
CA LEU A 30 2.35 1.28 0.93
C LEU A 30 1.65 2.58 0.50
N GLY A 31 0.32 2.58 0.46
CA GLY A 31 -0.46 3.79 0.17
C GLY A 31 -0.16 4.93 1.12
N TYR A 32 -0.07 4.65 2.42
CA TYR A 32 0.28 5.64 3.43
C TYR A 32 1.70 6.22 3.25
N LEU A 33 2.69 5.36 2.97
CA LEU A 33 4.08 5.79 2.76
C LEU A 33 4.21 6.68 1.51
N LEU A 34 3.53 6.32 0.42
CA LEU A 34 3.50 7.10 -0.81
C LEU A 34 2.78 8.45 -0.61
N SER A 35 1.65 8.48 0.09
CA SER A 35 0.98 9.74 0.47
C SER A 35 1.90 10.62 1.32
N SER A 36 2.60 10.05 2.29
CA SER A 36 3.55 10.77 3.13
C SER A 36 4.73 11.33 2.31
N ARG A 37 5.13 10.66 1.23
CA ARG A 37 6.19 11.16 0.34
C ARG A 37 5.66 12.24 -0.61
N PHE A 38 4.44 12.09 -1.12
CA PHE A 38 3.74 13.12 -1.87
C PHE A 38 3.62 14.42 -1.07
N GLU A 39 3.18 14.36 0.20
CA GLU A 39 3.05 15.55 1.06
C GLU A 39 4.38 16.32 1.22
N ARG A 40 5.52 15.64 1.12
CA ARG A 40 6.85 16.25 1.24
C ARG A 40 7.41 16.76 -0.07
N THR A 41 7.05 16.15 -1.19
CA THR A 41 7.70 16.36 -2.50
C THR A 41 6.81 17.03 -3.54
N GLY A 42 5.49 16.93 -3.38
CA GLY A 42 4.51 17.31 -4.39
C GLY A 42 4.44 16.36 -5.59
N ASP A 43 5.11 15.20 -5.56
CA ASP A 43 5.12 14.27 -6.69
C ASP A 43 3.76 13.56 -6.87
N LEU A 44 3.01 13.99 -7.89
CA LEU A 44 1.70 13.41 -8.22
C LEU A 44 1.78 11.91 -8.57
N GLY A 45 2.94 11.41 -9.01
CA GLY A 45 3.15 10.00 -9.26
C GLY A 45 3.05 9.15 -7.99
N ASP A 46 3.45 9.71 -6.84
CA ASP A 46 3.28 9.04 -5.55
C ASP A 46 1.82 9.04 -5.09
N LEU A 47 1.11 10.14 -5.32
CA LEU A 47 -0.32 10.22 -5.01
C LEU A 47 -1.13 9.20 -5.83
N GLN A 48 -0.83 9.08 -7.13
CA GLN A 48 -1.45 8.09 -8.01
C GLN A 48 -1.25 6.66 -7.48
N LYS A 49 0.00 6.29 -7.17
CA LYS A 49 0.32 4.97 -6.60
C LYS A 49 -0.32 4.74 -5.24
N ALA A 50 -0.46 5.79 -4.42
CA ALA A 50 -1.13 5.69 -3.13
C ALA A 50 -2.61 5.31 -3.29
N ILE A 51 -3.30 5.93 -4.26
CA ILE A 51 -4.68 5.61 -4.60
C ILE A 51 -4.80 4.17 -5.12
N GLU A 52 -3.94 3.75 -6.05
CA GLU A 52 -3.92 2.38 -6.56
C GLU A 52 -3.78 1.36 -5.43
N HIS A 53 -2.88 1.60 -4.48
CA HIS A 53 -2.74 0.72 -3.33
C HIS A 53 -3.95 0.74 -2.38
N ALA A 54 -4.61 1.87 -2.18
CA ALA A 54 -5.85 1.92 -1.41
C ALA A 54 -6.96 1.06 -2.06
N GLU A 55 -7.09 1.13 -3.39
CA GLU A 55 -8.03 0.29 -4.15
C GLU A 55 -7.70 -1.20 -4.02
N GLN A 56 -6.42 -1.57 -4.13
CA GLN A 56 -5.99 -2.96 -3.94
C GLN A 56 -6.19 -3.45 -2.50
N ALA A 57 -6.03 -2.58 -1.50
CA ALA A 57 -6.32 -2.93 -0.10
C ALA A 57 -7.81 -3.25 0.09
N LEU A 58 -8.70 -2.46 -0.50
CA LEU A 58 -10.14 -2.70 -0.50
C LEU A 58 -10.48 -4.03 -1.20
N ALA A 59 -9.88 -4.27 -2.37
CA ALA A 59 -10.10 -5.52 -3.13
C ALA A 59 -9.59 -6.77 -2.39
N ALA A 60 -8.56 -6.63 -1.56
CA ALA A 60 -7.98 -7.73 -0.78
C ALA A 60 -8.68 -7.97 0.57
N THR A 61 -9.58 -7.08 1.01
CA THR A 61 -10.33 -7.26 2.25
C THR A 61 -11.44 -8.28 2.02
N PRO A 62 -11.47 -9.42 2.76
CA PRO A 62 -12.56 -10.39 2.64
C PRO A 62 -13.90 -9.72 2.99
N ARG A 63 -14.97 -10.04 2.25
CA ARG A 63 -16.32 -9.47 2.48
C ARG A 63 -16.87 -9.74 3.88
N ASP A 64 -16.39 -10.80 4.53
CA ASP A 64 -16.82 -11.22 5.87
C ASP A 64 -15.84 -10.75 6.96
N HIS A 65 -14.86 -9.90 6.61
CA HIS A 65 -13.96 -9.32 7.60
C HIS A 65 -14.71 -8.24 8.39
N PRO A 66 -14.80 -8.34 9.72
CA PRO A 66 -15.39 -7.26 10.51
C PRO A 66 -14.58 -5.97 10.30
N LEU A 67 -15.30 -4.88 10.07
CA LEU A 67 -14.74 -3.52 9.98
C LEU A 67 -14.27 -3.04 11.35
#